data_AF-A0A0M0G763-F1
#
_entry.id   AF-A0A0M0G763-F1
#
_cell.length_a   1.000
_cell.length_b   1.000
_cell.length_c   1.000
_cell.angle_alpha   90.00
_cell.angle_beta   90.00
_cell.angle_gamma   90.00
#
_symmetry.space_group_name_H-M   'P 1'
#
loop_
_entity.id
_entity.type
_entity.pdbx_description
1 polymer ?
#
loop_
_entity_poly.entity_id
_entity_poly.type
_entity_poly.pdbx_seq_one_letter_code
_entity_poly.pdbx_strand_id
1 'polypeptide(L)'
;MSKRKLLVPGSRDALNEMKARISGTGNPSEAKFEAAREVGVPLQKGYNGHLSSAENGKVGGQLGGRMVQELIKMAKEKMDRS
;
A
#
# COMPACT_ATOMS: atom_id res chain seq x y z
N MET A 1 17.14 -10.57 4.53
CA MET A 1 16.15 -11.16 3.59
C MET A 1 14.77 -10.57 3.86
N SER A 2 14.09 -10.04 2.85
CA SER A 2 12.73 -9.52 3.02
C SER A 2 11.75 -10.69 3.12
N LYS A 3 11.13 -10.91 4.29
CA LYS A 3 10.18 -12.01 4.56
C LYS A 3 8.84 -11.90 3.82
N ARG A 4 8.70 -11.02 2.82
CA ARG A 4 7.43 -10.75 2.13
C ARG A 4 7.37 -11.55 0.83
N LYS A 5 6.75 -12.73 0.88
CA LYS A 5 6.47 -13.55 -0.30
C LYS A 5 5.20 -13.04 -0.99
N LEU A 6 5.34 -12.52 -2.20
CA LEU A 6 4.20 -12.15 -3.04
C LEU A 6 3.62 -13.40 -3.69
N LEU A 7 2.31 -13.39 -3.98
CA LEU A 7 1.62 -14.51 -4.62
C LEU A 7 2.20 -14.79 -6.01
N VAL A 8 2.45 -13.74 -6.79
CA VAL A 8 3.08 -13.82 -8.10
C VAL A 8 4.57 -13.46 -7.97
N PRO A 9 5.50 -14.41 -8.21
CA PRO A 9 6.93 -14.11 -8.23
C PRO A 9 7.25 -13.01 -9.25
N GLY A 10 8.22 -12.14 -8.94
CA GLY A 10 8.61 -11.03 -9.83
C GLY A 10 7.66 -9.82 -9.86
N SER A 11 6.45 -9.91 -9.29
CA SER A 11 5.47 -8.79 -9.28
C SER A 11 5.84 -7.59 -8.40
N ARG A 12 7.02 -7.61 -7.76
CA ARG A 12 7.37 -6.65 -6.72
C ARG A 12 7.48 -5.22 -7.25
N ASP A 13 8.07 -5.04 -8.42
CA ASP A 13 8.27 -3.71 -8.99
C ASP A 13 6.95 -3.11 -9.45
N ALA A 14 6.11 -3.90 -10.14
CA ALA A 14 4.75 -3.49 -10.51
C ALA A 14 3.89 -3.09 -9.29
N LEU A 15 3.98 -3.82 -8.18
CA LEU A 15 3.26 -3.47 -6.94
C LEU A 15 3.84 -2.23 -6.26
N ASN A 16 5.14 -1.97 -6.39
CA ASN A 16 5.77 -0.75 -5.88
C ASN A 16 5.32 0.47 -6.70
N GLU A 17 5.30 0.37 -8.03
CA GLU A 17 4.78 1.41 -8.91
C GLU A 17 3.31 1.71 -8.65
N MET A 18 2.49 0.67 -8.52
CA MET A 18 1.08 0.82 -8.14
C MET A 18 0.94 1.54 -6.80
N LYS A 19 1.73 1.17 -5.80
CA LYS A 19 1.70 1.81 -4.48
C LYS A 19 2.04 3.30 -4.56
N ALA A 20 3.06 3.65 -5.33
CA ALA A 20 3.43 5.04 -5.59
C ALA A 20 2.29 5.81 -6.26
N ARG A 21 1.70 5.23 -7.32
CA ARG A 21 0.57 5.81 -8.06
C ARG A 21 -0.66 6.05 -7.18
N ILE A 22 -1.09 5.06 -6.42
CA ILE A 22 -2.29 5.15 -5.56
C ILE A 22 -2.11 6.19 -4.45
N SER A 23 -0.89 6.35 -3.97
CA SER A 23 -0.59 7.28 -2.88
C SER A 23 -0.25 8.69 -3.37
N GLY A 24 -0.19 8.91 -4.69
CA GLY A 24 0.24 10.18 -5.27
C GLY A 24 1.69 10.55 -4.98
N THR A 25 2.54 9.58 -4.64
CA THR A 25 3.94 9.80 -4.26
C THR A 25 4.88 9.35 -5.37
N GLY A 26 5.97 10.09 -5.61
CA GLY A 26 7.04 9.64 -6.51
C GLY A 26 7.85 8.44 -5.96
N ASN A 27 7.78 8.18 -4.65
CA ASN A 27 8.50 7.10 -3.98
C ASN A 27 7.54 6.15 -3.24
N PRO A 28 7.51 4.85 -3.58
CA PRO A 28 6.66 3.85 -2.93
C PRO A 28 6.84 3.74 -1.41
N SER A 29 7.99 4.16 -0.88
CA SER A 29 8.29 4.14 0.55
C SER A 29 7.58 5.25 1.33
N GLU A 30 7.17 6.31 0.64
CA GLU A 30 6.50 7.48 1.24
C GLU A 30 4.98 7.30 1.31
N ALA A 31 4.42 6.40 0.52
CA ALA A 31 3.00 6.02 0.50
C ALA A 31 2.39 5.79 1.90
N LYS A 32 3.16 5.21 2.84
CA LYS A 32 2.69 4.96 4.20
C LYS A 32 2.42 6.23 5.01
N PHE A 33 3.13 7.33 4.72
CA PHE A 33 2.95 8.61 5.41
C PHE A 33 1.69 9.31 4.90
N GLU A 34 1.43 9.24 3.59
CA GLU A 34 0.17 9.74 3.01
C GLU A 34 -1.03 8.95 3.54
N ALA A 35 -0.94 7.62 3.54
CA ALA A 35 -1.98 6.78 4.14
C ALA A 35 -2.21 7.12 5.63
N ALA A 36 -1.13 7.36 6.39
CA ALA A 36 -1.24 7.75 7.80
C ALA A 36 -1.89 9.12 8.00
N ARG A 37 -1.54 10.11 7.16
CA ARG A 37 -2.17 11.44 7.17
C ARG A 37 -3.67 11.34 6.91
N GLU A 38 -4.08 10.55 5.92
CA GLU A 38 -5.51 10.36 5.61
C GLU A 38 -6.29 9.72 6.75
N VAL A 39 -5.68 8.78 7.48
CA VAL A 39 -6.35 8.08 8.58
C VAL A 39 -6.15 8.74 9.95
N GLY A 40 -5.45 9.87 10.01
CA GLY A 40 -5.20 10.63 11.24
C GLY A 40 -4.24 9.94 12.22
N VAL A 41 -3.31 9.13 11.72
CA VAL A 41 -2.30 8.44 12.54
C VAL A 41 -0.99 9.24 12.49
N PRO A 42 -0.36 9.57 13.64
CA PRO A 42 0.86 10.38 13.69
C PRO A 42 2.11 9.55 13.37
N LEU A 43 2.15 8.96 12.16
CA LEU A 43 3.30 8.19 11.69
C LEU A 43 4.45 9.11 11.29
N GLN A 44 5.60 8.94 11.92
CA GLN A 44 6.79 9.76 11.70
C GLN A 44 7.95 8.97 11.06
N LYS A 45 8.93 9.70 10.50
CA LYS A 45 10.20 9.08 10.09
C LYS A 45 10.97 8.66 11.36
N GLY A 46 11.43 7.41 11.40
CA GLY A 46 12.14 6.86 12.57
C GLY A 46 11.26 6.00 13.46
N TYR A 47 11.34 6.22 14.78
CA TYR A 47 10.70 5.37 15.78
C TYR A 47 9.21 5.66 15.94
N ASN A 48 8.38 4.63 15.79
CA ASN A 48 6.92 4.68 15.93
C ASN A 48 6.40 3.66 16.95
N GLY A 49 7.23 3.23 17.91
CA GLY A 49 6.83 2.20 18.88
C GLY A 49 5.75 2.66 19.87
N HIS A 50 5.42 3.95 19.89
CA HIS A 50 4.28 4.49 20.62
C HIS A 50 2.94 4.25 19.90
N LEU A 51 2.94 3.93 18.60
CA LEU A 51 1.71 3.64 17.85
C LEU A 51 1.19 2.26 18.23
N SER A 52 -0.10 2.19 18.53
CA SER A 52 -0.79 0.93 18.79
C SER A 52 -0.80 0.03 17.55
N SER A 53 -1.00 -1.27 17.76
CA SER A 53 -1.21 -2.22 16.66
C SER A 53 -2.41 -1.85 15.80
N ALA A 54 -3.46 -1.27 16.41
CA ALA A 54 -4.65 -0.81 15.71
C ALA A 54 -4.35 0.37 14.77
N GLU A 55 -3.56 1.36 15.22
CA GLU A 55 -3.14 2.48 14.39
C GLU A 55 -2.25 2.04 13.23
N ASN A 56 -1.25 1.20 13.50
CA ASN A 56 -0.42 0.59 12.45
C ASN A 56 -1.28 -0.21 11.45
N GLY A 57 -2.26 -0.96 11.95
CA GLY A 57 -3.23 -1.69 11.15
C GLY A 57 -4.08 -0.77 10.27
N LYS A 58 -4.52 0.38 10.79
CA LYS A 58 -5.32 1.38 10.05
C LYS A 58 -4.54 1.94 8.87
N VAL A 59 -3.26 2.30 9.07
CA VAL A 59 -2.38 2.79 8.00
C VAL A 59 -2.15 1.70 6.94
N GLY A 60 -1.80 0.49 7.38
CA GLY A 60 -1.54 -0.63 6.48
C GLY A 60 -2.78 -1.07 5.70
N GLY A 61 -3.95 -1.08 6.35
CA GLY A 61 -5.24 -1.42 5.76
C GLY A 61 -5.71 -0.39 4.74
N GLN A 62 -5.53 0.91 5.02
CA GLN A 62 -5.86 1.96 4.07
C GLN A 62 -5.07 1.81 2.76
N LEU A 63 -3.75 1.63 2.87
CA LEU A 63 -2.90 1.48 1.70
C LEU A 63 -3.13 0.14 0.98
N GLY A 64 -3.11 -0.96 1.72
CA GLY A 64 -3.27 -2.31 1.17
C GLY A 64 -4.66 -2.55 0.58
N GLY A 65 -5.71 -2.04 1.22
CA GLY A 65 -7.09 -2.14 0.75
C GLY A 65 -7.28 -1.46 -0.60
N ARG A 66 -6.77 -0.22 -0.75
CA ARG A 66 -6.79 0.48 -2.04
C ARG A 66 -6.02 -0.25 -3.13
N MET A 67 -4.86 -0.82 -2.81
CA MET A 67 -4.09 -1.64 -3.77
C MET A 67 -4.89 -2.86 -4.25
N VAL A 68 -5.57 -3.57 -3.35
CA VAL A 68 -6.41 -4.73 -3.70
C VAL A 68 -7.61 -4.29 -4.54
N GLN A 69 -8.26 -3.18 -4.18
CA GLN A 69 -9.39 -2.63 -4.94
C GLN A 69 -8.98 -2.30 -6.40
N GLU A 70 -7.83 -1.65 -6.59
CA GLU A 70 -7.32 -1.34 -7.93
C GLU A 70 -6.93 -2.60 -8.73
N LEU A 71 -6.34 -3.61 -8.07
CA LEU A 71 -6.07 -4.91 -8.72
C LEU A 71 -7.36 -5.59 -9.21
N ILE A 72 -8.41 -5.60 -8.38
CA ILE A 72 -9.71 -6.16 -8.74
C ILE A 72 -10.33 -5.39 -9.90
N LYS A 73 -10.26 -4.04 -9.87
CA LYS A 73 -10.76 -3.19 -10.95
C LYS A 73 -10.08 -3.51 -12.28
N MET A 74 -8.75 -3.54 -12.32
CA MET A 74 -8.00 -3.87 -13.53
C MET A 74 -8.29 -5.30 -14.03
N ALA A 75 -8.49 -6.26 -13.12
CA ALA A 75 -8.86 -7.62 -13.50
C ALA A 75 -10.23 -7.66 -14.19
N LYS A 76 -11.23 -7.00 -13.61
CA LYS A 76 -12.57 -6.87 -14.20
C LYS A 76 -12.51 -6.20 -15.58
N GLU A 77 -11.83 -5.07 -15.70
CA GLU A 77 -11.69 -4.34 -16.98
C GLU A 77 -11.00 -5.19 -18.06
N LYS A 78 -10.09 -6.11 -17.70
CA LYS A 78 -9.47 -7.03 -18.66
C LYS A 78 -10.40 -8.17 -19.05
N MET A 79 -11.19 -8.68 -18.11
CA MET A 79 -12.20 -9.72 -18.37
C MET A 79 -13.32 -9.20 -19.26
N ASP A 80 -13.81 -7.98 -19.02
CA ASP A 80 -14.91 -7.38 -19.79
C ASP A 80 -14.49 -7.01 -21.24
N ARG A 81 -13.18 -6.87 -21.49
CA ARG A 81 -12.62 -6.60 -22.83
C ARG A 81 -12.24 -7.88 -23.60
N SER A 82 -12.35 -9.04 -22.97
CA SER A 82 -12.06 -10.36 -23.56
C SER A 82 -13.34 -11.02 -24.04
#